data_AF-A0A7Y5H591-F1
#
_entry.id   AF-A0A7Y5H591-F1
#
_cell.length_a   1.000
_cell.length_b   1.000
_cell.length_c   1.000
_cell.angle_alpha   90.00
_cell.angle_beta   90.00
_cell.angle_gamma   90.00
#
_symmetry.space_group_name_H-M   'P 1'
#
loop_
_entity.id
_entity.type
_entity.pdbx_description
1 polymer ?
#
loop_
_entity_poly.entity_id
_entity_poly.type
_entity_poly.pdbx_seq_one_letter_code
_entity_poly.pdbx_strand_id
1 'polypeptide(L)' 'MTYSEMKKMCEDIDYYAGHKLKPDDAYEFKKLYNRIKDDEDLDSLSQEKLRKIHDIYLKK' A
#
# COMPACT_ATOMS: atom_id res chain seq x y z
N MET A 1 -1.52 -8.35 9.60
CA MET A 1 -0.39 -7.40 9.48
C MET A 1 -0.63 -6.30 10.47
N THR A 2 0.40 -5.80 11.16
CA THR A 2 0.26 -4.71 12.12
C THR A 2 0.11 -3.37 11.41
N TYR A 3 -0.50 -2.37 12.06
CA TYR A 3 -0.60 -1.01 11.51
C TYR A 3 0.78 -0.42 11.15
N SER A 4 1.79 -0.63 12.01
CA SER A 4 3.15 -0.16 11.73
C SER A 4 3.74 -0.79 10.46
N GLU A 5 3.49 -2.08 10.22
CA GLU A 5 3.91 -2.74 8.98
C GLU A 5 3.17 -2.18 7.76
N MET A 6 1.85 -1.95 7.86
CA MET A 6 1.06 -1.38 6.77
C MET A 6 1.52 0.02 6.42
N LYS A 7 1.73 0.87 7.43
CA LYS A 7 2.24 2.23 7.25
C LYS A 7 3.59 2.23 6.56
N LYS A 8 4.51 1.37 7.01
CA LYS A 8 5.83 1.23 6.39
C LYS A 8 5.74 0.78 4.93
N MET A 9 4.90 -0.21 4.62
CA MET A 9 4.69 -0.64 3.23
C MET A 9 4.16 0.49 2.35
N CYS A 10 3.24 1.31 2.88
CA CYS A 10 2.73 2.46 2.14
C CYS A 10 3.82 3.51 1.87
N GLU A 11 4.62 3.84 2.89
CA GLU A 11 5.73 4.79 2.76
C GLU A 11 6.80 4.28 1.77
N ASP A 12 7.13 2.99 1.82
CA ASP A 12 8.07 2.36 0.90
C ASP A 12 7.53 2.42 -0.55
N ILE A 13 6.25 2.10 -0.78
CA ILE A 13 5.63 2.18 -2.12
C ILE A 13 5.65 3.63 -2.62
N ASP A 14 5.21 4.59 -1.81
CA ASP A 14 5.14 6.02 -2.18
C ASP A 14 6.52 6.54 -2.59
N TYR A 15 7.56 6.19 -1.81
CA TYR A 15 8.92 6.67 -2.03
C TYR A 15 9.62 5.98 -3.22
N TYR A 16 9.60 4.66 -3.30
CA TYR A 16 10.43 3.92 -4.26
C TYR A 16 9.69 3.55 -5.56
N ALA A 17 8.37 3.43 -5.49
CA ALA A 17 7.54 2.86 -6.56
C ALA A 17 6.36 3.74 -7.00
N GLY A 18 6.08 4.87 -6.34
CA GLY A 18 4.89 5.69 -6.60
C GLY A 18 4.75 6.10 -8.07
N HIS A 19 5.87 6.38 -8.74
CA HIS A 19 5.92 6.74 -10.18
C HIS A 19 5.89 5.55 -11.14
N LYS A 20 5.99 4.31 -10.63
CA LYS A 20 6.02 3.05 -11.41
C LYS A 20 4.70 2.29 -11.34
N LEU A 21 3.80 2.68 -10.44
CA LEU A 21 2.49 2.05 -10.27
C LEU A 21 1.69 2.13 -11.58
N LYS A 22 1.15 0.99 -12.01
CA LYS A 22 0.14 0.98 -13.08
C LYS A 22 -1.11 1.74 -12.63
N PRO A 23 -1.92 2.29 -13.55
CA PRO A 23 -3.08 3.11 -13.20
C PRO A 23 -4.04 2.46 -12.19
N ASP A 24 -4.35 1.17 -12.38
CA ASP A 24 -5.25 0.44 -11.46
C ASP A 24 -4.63 0.25 -10.07
N ASP A 25 -3.35 -0.14 -10.02
CA ASP A 25 -2.61 -0.30 -8.76
C ASP A 25 -2.41 1.04 -8.05
N ALA A 26 -2.20 2.12 -8.80
CA ALA A 26 -2.05 3.48 -8.27
C ALA A 26 -3.36 3.97 -7.62
N TYR A 27 -4.50 3.68 -8.24
CA TYR A 27 -5.80 4.01 -7.68
C TYR A 27 -6.06 3.25 -6.37
N GLU A 28 -5.86 1.93 -6.38
CA GLU A 28 -6.04 1.09 -5.20
C GLU A 28 -5.06 1.47 -4.08
N PHE A 29 -3.79 1.69 -4.42
CA PHE A 29 -2.77 2.15 -3.48
C PHE A 29 -3.16 3.47 -2.82
N LYS A 30 -3.58 4.47 -3.60
CA LYS A 30 -3.98 5.78 -3.06
C LYS A 30 -5.14 5.68 -2.08
N LYS A 31 -6.12 4.82 -2.38
CA LYS A 31 -7.25 4.55 -1.47
C LYS A 31 -6.79 3.92 -0.16
N LEU A 32 -5.89 2.93 -0.22
CA LEU A 32 -5.33 2.26 0.95
C LEU A 32 -4.45 3.20 1.78
N TYR A 33 -3.64 4.03 1.11
CA TYR A 33 -2.74 4.97 1.76
C TYR A 33 -3.49 6.07 2.49
N ASN A 34 -4.59 6.58 1.91
CA ASN A 34 -5.44 7.56 2.58
C ASN A 34 -6.03 6.98 3.88
N ARG A 35 -6.59 5.76 3.84
CA ARG A 35 -7.11 5.09 5.05
C ARG A 35 -6.05 4.96 6.15
N ILE A 36 -4.85 4.54 5.78
CA ILE A 36 -3.72 4.45 6.73
C ILE A 36 -3.33 5.83 7.28
N LYS A 37 -3.37 6.90 6.46
CA LYS A 37 -3.11 8.28 6.91
C LYS A 37 -4.18 8.81 7.86
N ASP A 38 -5.42 8.38 7.68
CA ASP A 38 -6.56 8.71 8.54
C ASP A 38 -6.65 7.82 9.78
N ASP A 39 -5.59 7.03 10.07
CA ASP A 39 -5.52 6.06 11.17
C ASP A 39 -6.65 5.01 11.15
N GLU A 40 -7.22 4.76 9.98
CA GLU A 40 -8.20 3.69 9.78
C GLU A 40 -7.51 2.34 9.67
N ASP A 41 -8.15 1.32 10.26
CA ASP A 41 -7.71 -0.05 10.10
C ASP A 41 -8.09 -0.59 8.71
N LEU A 42 -7.21 -1.41 8.14
CA LEU A 42 -7.47 -2.08 6.87
C LEU A 42 -8.06 -3.46 7.15
N ASP A 43 -9.17 -3.76 6.47
CA ASP A 43 -9.74 -5.10 6.46
C ASP A 43 -8.77 -6.11 5.80
N SER A 44 -9.00 -7.40 6.00
CA SER A 44 -8.10 -8.46 5.52
C SER A 44 -7.87 -8.43 4.00
N LEU A 45 -8.88 -8.04 3.20
CA LEU A 45 -8.74 -7.94 1.74
C LEU A 45 -7.88 -6.73 1.36
N SER A 46 -8.08 -5.60 2.03
CA SER A 46 -7.26 -4.40 1.87
C SER A 46 -5.81 -4.64 2.26
N GLN A 47 -5.56 -5.40 3.33
CA GLN A 47 -4.22 -5.84 3.73
C GLN A 47 -3.56 -6.71 2.66
N GLU A 48 -4.29 -7.67 2.09
CA GLU A 48 -3.78 -8.54 1.03
C GLU A 48 -3.44 -7.74 -0.24
N LYS A 49 -4.29 -6.77 -0.62
CA LYS A 49 -4.03 -5.87 -1.74
C LYS A 49 -2.79 -5.02 -1.54
N LEU A 50 -2.64 -4.39 -0.37
CA LEU A 50 -1.44 -3.60 -0.04
C LEU A 50 -0.18 -4.45 -0.16
N ARG A 51 -0.22 -5.67 0.36
CA ARG A 51 0.89 -6.62 0.28
C ARG A 51 1.21 -7.01 -1.17
N LYS A 52 0.20 -7.29 -2.00
CA LYS A 52 0.42 -7.60 -3.42
C LYS A 52 1.06 -6.45 -4.17
N ILE A 53 0.57 -5.22 -3.97
CA ILE A 53 1.16 -4.02 -4.59
C ILE A 53 2.61 -3.86 -4.12
N HIS A 54 2.86 -3.92 -2.80
CA HIS A 54 4.20 -3.85 -2.25
C HIS A 54 5.13 -4.91 -2.88
N ASP A 55 4.67 -6.15 -2.98
CA ASP A 55 5.47 -7.25 -3.50
C ASP A 55 5.77 -7.08 -5.00
N ILE A 56 4.79 -6.68 -5.81
CA ILE A 56 4.98 -6.44 -7.26
C ILE A 56 6.06 -5.39 -7.53
N TYR A 57 6.09 -4.31 -6.75
CA TYR A 57 6.92 -3.14 -7.08
C TYR A 57 8.20 -3.02 -6.26
N LEU A 58 8.29 -3.67 -5.09
CA LEU A 58 9.43 -3.51 -4.17
C LEU A 58 10.05 -4.82 -3.71
N LYS A 59 9.30 -5.92 -3.71
CA LYS A 59 9.81 -7.21 -3.24
C LYS A 59 10.12 -8.11 -4.43
N LYS A 60 11.38 -8.05 -4.86
CA LYS A 60 11.95 -9.06 -5.75
C LYS A 60 12.07 -10.41 -5.06
#